data_AF-A0AAC9QXW6-F1
#
_entry.id   AF-A0AAC9QXW6-F1
#
_cell.length_a   1.000
_cell.length_b   1.000
_cell.length_c   1.000
_cell.angle_alpha   90.00
_cell.angle_beta   90.00
_cell.angle_gamma   90.00
#
_symmetry.space_group_name_H-M   'P 1'
#
loop_
_entity.id
_entity.type
_entity.pdbx_description
1 polymer ?
#
loop_
_entity_poly.entity_id
_entity_poly.type
_entity_poly.pdbx_seq_one_letter_code
_entity_poly.pdbx_strand_id
1 'polypeptide(L)'
;MNDLFYHRLKELVESSGKSANQIERELGYPRNSLNNYKLGGEPSGTRLIGLSEYFNVSPKYLMGISDEPNDSSAINLFKTLTQEEKKEMFIICQKWLFLEYQIEL
;
A
#
# COMPACT_ATOMS: atom_id res chain seq x y z
N MET A 1 -5.63 -20.33 -10.26
CA MET A 1 -6.23 -19.84 -9.01
C MET A 1 -5.19 -18.94 -8.39
N ASN A 2 -5.43 -17.62 -8.34
CA ASN A 2 -4.37 -16.67 -7.99
C ASN A 2 -4.27 -16.54 -6.46
N ASP A 3 -3.65 -17.55 -5.84
CA ASP A 3 -3.31 -17.63 -4.41
C ASP A 3 -2.64 -16.34 -3.89
N LEU A 4 -1.96 -15.63 -4.79
CA LEU A 4 -1.22 -14.40 -4.51
C LEU A 4 -2.07 -13.25 -3.98
N PHE A 5 -3.34 -13.09 -4.40
CA PHE A 5 -4.21 -12.04 -3.87
C PHE A 5 -4.44 -12.22 -2.38
N TYR A 6 -4.80 -13.44 -1.97
CA TYR A 6 -5.09 -13.73 -0.56
C TYR A 6 -3.83 -13.64 0.30
N HIS A 7 -2.68 -14.11 -0.21
CA HIS A 7 -1.40 -13.95 0.50
C HIS A 7 -1.06 -12.48 0.74
N ARG A 8 -1.10 -11.64 -0.30
CA ARG A 8 -0.82 -10.19 -0.17
C ARG A 8 -1.81 -9.51 0.76
N LEU A 9 -3.10 -9.83 0.65
CA LEU A 9 -4.12 -9.33 1.56
C LEU A 9 -3.81 -9.71 3.01
N LYS A 10 -3.39 -10.96 3.26
CA LYS A 10 -3.05 -11.44 4.60
C LYS A 10 -1.83 -10.71 5.18
N GLU A 11 -0.78 -10.52 4.39
CA GLU A 11 0.41 -9.75 4.79
C GLU A 11 0.07 -8.28 5.10
N LEU A 12 -0.80 -7.65 4.31
CA LEU A 12 -1.26 -6.28 4.55
C LEU A 12 -2.09 -6.18 5.84
N VAL A 13 -2.96 -7.16 6.11
CA VAL A 13 -3.70 -7.25 7.37
C VAL A 13 -2.72 -7.38 8.55
N GLU A 14 -1.74 -8.27 8.47
CA GLU A 14 -0.74 -8.49 9.53
C GLU A 14 0.12 -7.25 9.79
N SER A 15 0.63 -6.62 8.72
CA SER A 15 1.47 -5.42 8.81
C SER A 15 0.71 -4.18 9.30
N SER A 16 -0.62 -4.14 9.15
CA SER A 16 -1.45 -3.05 9.67
C SER A 16 -1.56 -3.02 11.20
N GLY A 17 -1.19 -4.11 11.89
CA GLY A 17 -1.40 -4.27 13.32
C GLY A 17 -2.86 -4.41 13.76
N LYS A 18 -3.80 -4.55 12.81
CA LYS A 18 -5.24 -4.69 13.05
C LYS A 18 -5.71 -6.11 12.75
N SER A 19 -6.76 -6.54 13.44
CA SER A 19 -7.43 -7.80 13.09
C SER A 19 -8.26 -7.67 11.80
N ALA A 20 -8.42 -8.75 11.04
CA ALA A 20 -9.27 -8.78 9.85
C ALA A 20 -10.70 -8.27 10.13
N ASN A 21 -11.30 -8.66 11.26
CA ASN A 21 -12.64 -8.20 11.66
C ASN A 21 -12.69 -6.69 11.94
N GLN A 22 -11.59 -6.09 12.41
CA GLN A 22 -11.51 -4.64 12.60
C GLN A 22 -11.49 -3.93 11.26
N ILE A 23 -10.66 -4.41 10.32
CA ILE A 23 -10.56 -3.86 8.96
C ILE A 23 -11.89 -3.99 8.22
N GLU A 24 -12.56 -5.15 8.33
CA GLU A 24 -13.90 -5.36 7.79
C GLU A 24 -14.90 -4.33 8.31
N ARG A 25 -14.90 -4.06 9.62
CA ARG A 25 -15.78 -3.05 10.21
C ARG A 25 -15.46 -1.64 9.71
N GLU A 26 -14.17 -1.28 9.63
CA GLU A 26 -13.73 0.02 9.12
C GLU A 26 -14.10 0.22 7.64
N LEU A 27 -14.13 -0.85 6.86
CA LEU A 27 -14.54 -0.87 5.45
C LEU A 27 -16.06 -1.07 5.24
N GLY A 28 -16.84 -1.29 6.31
CA GLY A 28 -18.26 -1.60 6.21
C GLY A 28 -18.56 -2.97 5.58
N TYR A 29 -17.61 -3.90 5.63
CA TYR A 29 -17.77 -5.26 5.11
C TYR A 29 -18.43 -6.19 6.15
N PRO A 30 -19.25 -7.17 5.70
CA PRO A 30 -19.73 -8.24 6.56
C PRO A 30 -18.57 -9.00 7.21
N ARG A 31 -18.81 -9.51 8.41
CA ARG A 31 -17.83 -10.31 9.17
C ARG A 31 -17.33 -11.50 8.35
N ASN A 32 -16.04 -11.81 8.45
CA ASN A 32 -15.33 -12.86 7.72
C ASN A 32 -15.26 -12.66 6.20
N SER A 33 -15.64 -11.48 5.66
CA SER A 33 -15.52 -11.20 4.23
C SER A 33 -14.11 -11.38 3.69
N LEU A 34 -13.07 -10.99 4.44
CA LEU A 34 -11.68 -11.12 3.98
C LEU A 34 -11.21 -12.58 3.99
N ASN A 35 -11.62 -13.34 5.00
CA ASN A 35 -11.28 -14.76 5.12
C ASN A 35 -11.89 -15.62 4.00
N ASN A 36 -13.03 -15.20 3.43
CA ASN A 36 -13.67 -15.92 2.33
C ASN A 36 -12.80 -15.97 1.07
N TYR A 37 -11.87 -15.01 0.91
CA TYR A 37 -10.92 -15.00 -0.22
C TYR A 37 -9.89 -16.12 -0.14
N LYS A 38 -9.68 -16.73 1.04
CA LYS A 38 -8.82 -17.91 1.21
C LYS A 38 -9.23 -19.09 0.32
N LEU A 39 -10.52 -19.19 0.00
CA LEU A 39 -11.07 -20.26 -0.82
C LEU A 39 -10.98 -19.98 -2.33
N GLY A 40 -10.20 -18.97 -2.74
CA GLY A 40 -10.05 -18.56 -4.13
C GLY A 40 -11.21 -17.71 -4.65
N GLY A 41 -11.98 -17.10 -3.75
CA GLY A 41 -12.97 -16.08 -4.13
C GLY A 41 -12.26 -14.83 -4.64
N GLU A 42 -12.76 -14.25 -5.73
CA GLU A 42 -12.26 -12.98 -6.26
C GLU A 42 -13.05 -11.81 -5.64
N PRO A 43 -12.40 -10.69 -5.26
CA PRO A 43 -13.13 -9.49 -4.86
C PRO A 43 -13.90 -8.90 -6.04
N SER A 44 -15.03 -8.24 -5.77
CA SER A 44 -15.62 -7.33 -6.76
C SER A 44 -14.65 -6.18 -7.05
N GLY A 45 -14.78 -5.54 -8.21
CA GLY A 45 -13.97 -4.36 -8.54
C GLY A 45 -14.07 -3.28 -7.45
N THR A 46 -15.26 -3.03 -6.91
CA THR A 46 -15.47 -2.09 -5.79
C THR A 46 -14.71 -2.47 -4.53
N ARG A 47 -14.71 -3.76 -4.15
CA ARG A 47 -13.98 -4.24 -2.99
C ARG A 47 -12.47 -4.21 -3.19
N LEU A 48 -12.00 -4.52 -4.40
CA LEU A 48 -10.60 -4.44 -4.75
C LEU A 48 -10.09 -3.01 -4.58
N ILE A 49 -10.81 -2.02 -5.15
CA ILE A 49 -10.46 -0.60 -4.98
C ILE A 49 -10.47 -0.20 -3.49
N GLY A 50 -11.53 -0.54 -2.75
CA GLY A 50 -11.62 -0.17 -1.33
C GLY A 50 -10.51 -0.78 -0.47
N LEU A 51 -10.11 -2.03 -0.74
CA LEU A 51 -8.97 -2.66 -0.06
C LEU A 51 -7.64 -2.01 -0.46
N SER A 52 -7.46 -1.72 -1.75
CA SER A 52 -6.27 -1.04 -2.27
C SER A 52 -6.07 0.34 -1.63
N GLU A 53 -7.13 1.15 -1.55
CA GLU A 53 -7.09 2.47 -0.91
C GLU A 53 -6.80 2.35 0.59
N TYR A 54 -7.47 1.42 1.28
CA TYR A 54 -7.29 1.22 2.72
C TYR A 54 -5.85 0.86 3.09
N PHE A 55 -5.19 0.01 2.29
CA PHE A 55 -3.80 -0.39 2.51
C PHE A 55 -2.78 0.49 1.78
N ASN A 56 -3.22 1.53 1.07
CA ASN A 56 -2.38 2.40 0.26
C ASN A 56 -1.49 1.63 -0.75
N VAL A 57 -2.10 0.66 -1.44
CA VAL A 57 -1.46 -0.14 -2.49
C VAL A 57 -2.26 -0.06 -3.80
N SER A 58 -1.63 -0.39 -4.93
CA SER A 58 -2.31 -0.44 -6.22
C SER A 58 -3.21 -1.68 -6.34
N PRO A 59 -4.34 -1.61 -7.06
CA PRO A 59 -5.15 -2.80 -7.38
C PRO A 59 -4.36 -3.88 -8.13
N LYS A 60 -3.42 -3.48 -8.99
CA LYS A 60 -2.54 -4.39 -9.72
C LYS A 60 -1.60 -5.14 -8.78
N TYR A 61 -1.06 -4.47 -7.77
CA TYR A 61 -0.30 -5.13 -6.71
C TYR A 61 -1.18 -6.10 -5.95
N LEU A 62 -2.34 -5.66 -5.47
CA LEU A 62 -3.16 -6.52 -4.65
C LEU A 62 -3.60 -7.79 -5.39
N MET A 63 -3.87 -7.71 -6.69
CA MET A 63 -4.20 -8.86 -7.55
C MET A 63 -3.02 -9.75 -7.97
N GLY A 64 -1.77 -9.37 -7.67
CA GLY A 64 -0.60 -10.13 -8.12
C GLY A 64 -0.17 -9.86 -9.56
N ILE A 65 -0.63 -8.78 -10.18
CA ILE A 65 -0.28 -8.38 -11.56
C ILE A 65 1.04 -7.59 -11.59
N SER A 66 1.35 -6.87 -10.52
CA SER A 66 2.59 -6.08 -10.37
C SER A 66 3.21 -6.35 -9.00
N ASP A 67 4.53 -6.34 -8.91
CA ASP A 67 5.24 -6.44 -7.62
C ASP A 67 5.44 -5.08 -6.93
N GLU A 68 5.15 -3.98 -7.63
CA GLU A 68 5.26 -2.63 -7.07
C GLU A 68 4.01 -2.32 -6.23
N PRO A 69 4.14 -2.15 -4.90
CA PRO A 69 2.99 -2.03 -4.00
C PRO A 69 2.17 -0.79 -4.28
N ASN A 70 2.77 0.31 -4.72
CA ASN A 70 2.05 1.54 -5.01
C ASN A 70 2.49 2.15 -6.34
N ASP A 71 1.57 2.85 -6.99
CA ASP A 71 1.88 3.84 -8.02
C ASP A 71 2.11 5.20 -7.35
N SER A 72 2.91 5.24 -6.27
CA SER A 72 3.14 6.51 -5.56
C SER A 72 3.71 7.54 -6.51
N SER A 73 2.99 8.64 -6.68
CA SER A 73 3.39 9.73 -7.58
C SER A 73 4.77 10.29 -7.20
N ALA A 74 5.09 10.34 -5.91
CA ALA A 74 6.39 10.80 -5.43
C ALA A 74 7.52 9.81 -5.77
N ILE A 75 7.28 8.50 -5.64
CA ILE A 75 8.27 7.47 -6.00
C ILE A 75 8.47 7.45 -7.52
N ASN A 76 7.38 7.50 -8.28
CA ASN A 76 7.43 7.54 -9.73
C ASN A 76 8.13 8.82 -10.22
N LEU A 77 7.82 9.98 -9.64
CA LEU A 77 8.53 11.23 -9.90
C LEU A 77 10.02 11.06 -9.62
N PHE A 78 10.39 10.56 -8.44
CA PHE A 78 11.80 10.33 -8.09
C PHE A 78 12.51 9.39 -9.08
N LYS A 79 11.84 8.33 -9.55
CA LYS A 79 12.38 7.41 -10.57
C LYS A 79 12.69 8.14 -11.89
N THR A 80 11.88 9.14 -12.27
CA THR A 80 12.08 9.93 -13.50
C THR A 80 13.18 11.00 -13.42
N LEU A 81 13.60 11.38 -12.21
CA LEU A 81 14.64 12.40 -12.02
C LEU A 81 16.01 11.89 -12.47
N THR A 82 16.80 12.81 -13.02
CA THR A 82 18.24 12.62 -13.25
C THR A 82 18.98 12.44 -11.92
N GLN A 83 20.21 11.93 -12.00
CA GLN A 83 21.03 11.77 -10.78
C GLN A 83 21.35 13.09 -10.09
N GLU A 84 21.42 14.20 -10.82
CA GLU A 84 21.69 15.50 -10.23
C GLU A 84 20.47 16.05 -9.49
N GLU A 85 19.29 15.99 -10.11
CA GLU A 85 18.02 16.37 -9.47
C GLU A 85 17.73 15.52 -8.22
N LYS A 86 18.09 14.23 -8.22
CA LYS A 86 17.96 13.37 -7.03
C LYS A 86 18.85 13.85 -5.87
N LYS A 87 20.08 14.30 -6.15
CA LYS A 87 20.97 14.86 -5.11
C LYS A 87 20.43 16.18 -4.58
N GLU A 88 19.92 17.05 -5.46
CA GLU A 88 19.27 18.30 -5.05
C GLU A 88 18.07 18.03 -4.15
N MET A 89 17.20 17.09 -4.55
CA MET A 89 16.05 16.67 -3.76
C MET A 89 16.46 16.14 -2.38
N PHE A 90 17.52 15.32 -2.32
CA PHE A 90 18.07 14.84 -1.04
C PHE A 90 18.50 15.98 -0.13
N ILE A 91 19.24 16.97 -0.65
CA ILE A 91 19.67 18.14 0.11
C ILE A 91 18.47 18.95 0.61
N ILE A 92 17.45 19.15 -0.23
CA ILE A 92 16.22 19.86 0.14
C ILE A 92 15.50 19.13 1.28
N CYS A 93 15.35 17.81 1.19
CA CYS A 93 14.72 17.01 2.24
C CYS A 93 15.49 17.07 3.55
N GLN A 94 16.83 17.02 3.52
CA GLN A 94 17.66 17.16 4.73
C GLN A 94 17.49 18.54 5.37
N LYS A 95 17.53 19.61 4.56
CA LYS A 95 17.33 20.99 5.05
C LYS A 95 15.95 21.15 5.69
N TRP A 96 14.90 20.62 5.04
CA TRP A 96 13.55 20.66 5.57
C TRP A 96 13.45 19.91 6.90
N LEU A 97 14.01 18.68 6.99
CA LEU A 97 13.99 17.88 8.22
C LEU A 97 14.69 18.61 9.38
N PHE A 98 15.84 19.22 9.11
CA PHE A 98 16.59 19.99 10.09
C PHE A 98 15.80 21.21 10.60
N LEU A 99 15.15 21.95 9.69
CA LEU A 99 14.38 23.14 10.04
C LEU A 99 13.10 22.81 10.82
N GLU A 100 12.41 21.74 10.45
CA GLU A 100 11.09 21.41 11.02
C GLU A 100 11.20 20.65 12.35
N TYR A 101 12.23 19.82 12.54
CA TYR A 101 12.31 18.92 13.70
C TYR A 101 13.52 19.14 14.60
N GLN A 102 14.38 20.13 14.34
CA GLN A 102 15.64 20.36 15.09
C GLN A 102 16.49 19.09 15.28
N ILE A 103 16.42 18.14 14.35
CA ILE A 103 17.23 16.92 14.40
C ILE A 103 18.62 17.30 13.89
N GLU A 104 19.63 17.29 14.77
CA GLU A 104 21.03 17.31 14.36
C GLU A 104 21.33 15.98 13.64
N LEU A 105 21.71 16.07 12.36
CA LEU A 105 22.12 14.95 11.51
C LEU A 105 23.57 14.56 11.75
#